data_AF-A0A2A2S020-F1
#
_entry.id   AF-A0A2A2S020-F1
#
_cell.length_a   1.000
_cell.length_b   1.000
_cell.length_c   1.000
_cell.angle_alpha   90.00
_cell.angle_beta   90.00
_cell.angle_gamma   90.00
#
_symmetry.space_group_name_H-M   'P 1'
#
loop_
_entity.id
_entity.type
_entity.pdbx_description
1 polymer ?
#
loop_
_entity_poly.entity_id
_entity_poly.type
_entity_poly.pdbx_seq_one_letter_code
_entity_poly.pdbx_strand_id
1 'polypeptide(L)'
;MPDGTVELTDALPLEYLERLLLQNSLFNDALRLEGVAVERERLVILTSQPNLTGDEATGQDMLTFMRKLRFQPLTGLSLGRPGALSFYRDLDEVAAFDAHPGNFVKDDDGHVLPIDLILVRADEPLQKALQPYS
;
A
#
# COMPACT_ATOMS: atom_id res chain seq x y z
N MET A 1 18.81 2.99 8.48
CA MET A 1 18.98 4.39 8.91
C MET A 1 20.43 4.64 9.34
N PRO A 2 21.16 5.53 8.64
CA PRO A 2 21.93 6.57 9.34
C PRO A 2 21.91 8.01 8.74
N ASP A 3 21.09 8.35 7.74
CA ASP A 3 21.03 9.73 7.18
C ASP A 3 19.60 10.29 7.00
N GLY A 4 18.59 9.56 7.48
CA GLY A 4 17.19 9.95 7.31
C GLY A 4 16.62 9.70 5.92
N THR A 5 17.38 9.06 5.00
CA THR A 5 16.81 8.59 3.75
C THR A 5 15.92 7.36 4.00
N VAL A 6 14.75 7.38 3.37
CA VAL A 6 13.82 6.26 3.36
C VAL A 6 14.09 5.47 2.09
N GLU A 7 14.39 4.18 2.23
CA GLU A 7 14.64 3.27 1.12
C GLU A 7 13.61 2.13 1.11
N LEU A 8 13.29 1.63 -0.09
CA LEU A 8 12.53 0.39 -0.23
C LEU A 8 13.50 -0.80 -0.21
N THR A 9 13.29 -1.71 0.73
CA THR A 9 14.00 -2.98 0.83
C THR A 9 13.05 -4.15 0.59
N ASP A 10 13.61 -5.33 0.33
CA ASP A 10 12.82 -6.56 0.29
C ASP A 10 12.10 -6.75 1.63
N ALA A 11 10.81 -7.06 1.55
CA ALA A 11 10.01 -7.33 2.73
C ALA A 11 10.39 -8.67 3.35
N LEU A 12 10.43 -8.73 4.66
CA LEU A 12 10.39 -9.99 5.39
C LEU A 12 9.04 -10.69 5.15
N PRO A 13 8.99 -12.03 5.24
CA PRO A 13 7.72 -12.76 5.11
C PRO A 13 6.62 -12.22 6.03
N LEU A 14 6.96 -11.83 7.27
CA LEU A 14 6.01 -11.25 8.21
C LEU A 14 5.49 -9.89 7.73
N GLU A 15 6.36 -9.00 7.25
CA GLU A 15 5.97 -7.68 6.74
C GLU A 15 5.06 -7.79 5.50
N TYR A 16 5.29 -8.79 4.65
CA TYR A 16 4.39 -9.10 3.55
C TYR A 16 3.00 -9.53 4.06
N LEU A 17 2.94 -10.42 5.04
CA LEU A 17 1.66 -10.85 5.63
C LEU A 17 0.92 -9.71 6.34
N GLU A 18 1.65 -8.83 7.03
CA GLU A 18 1.09 -7.62 7.64
C GLU A 18 0.51 -6.67 6.59
N ARG A 19 1.16 -6.53 5.43
CA ARG A 19 0.63 -5.77 4.30
C ARG A 19 -0.71 -6.32 3.82
N LEU A 20 -0.86 -7.64 3.70
CA LEU A 20 -2.14 -8.26 3.32
C LEU A 20 -3.24 -8.01 4.35
N LEU A 21 -2.89 -8.07 5.64
CA LEU A 21 -3.83 -7.75 6.72
C LEU A 21 -4.27 -6.28 6.66
N LEU A 22 -3.34 -5.36 6.41
CA LEU A 22 -3.64 -3.94 6.22
C LEU A 22 -4.58 -3.75 5.02
N GLN A 23 -4.26 -4.35 3.86
CA GLN A 23 -5.06 -4.27 2.64
C GLN A 23 -6.52 -4.71 2.89
N ASN A 24 -6.73 -5.87 3.53
CA ASN A 24 -8.06 -6.32 3.93
C ASN A 24 -8.75 -5.34 4.89
N SER A 25 -8.06 -4.92 5.95
CA SER A 25 -8.67 -4.08 7.00
C SER A 25 -9.03 -2.67 6.54
N LEU A 26 -8.24 -2.09 5.63
CA LEU A 26 -8.37 -0.70 5.19
C LEU A 26 -9.31 -0.56 4.02
N PHE A 27 -9.30 -1.52 3.10
CA PHE A 27 -9.99 -1.43 1.82
C PHE A 27 -11.13 -2.44 1.70
N ASN A 28 -11.39 -3.21 2.75
CA ASN A 28 -12.41 -4.25 2.77
C ASN A 28 -12.20 -5.28 1.66
N ASP A 29 -10.93 -5.59 1.39
CA ASP A 29 -10.51 -6.63 0.47
C ASP A 29 -10.73 -8.03 1.10
N ALA A 30 -10.65 -9.07 0.28
CA ALA A 30 -10.87 -10.45 0.68
C ALA A 30 -9.65 -11.34 0.36
N LEU A 31 -8.44 -10.82 0.59
CA LEU A 31 -7.19 -11.58 0.48
C LEU A 31 -7.13 -12.68 1.53
N ARG A 32 -6.68 -13.85 1.12
CA ARG A 32 -6.53 -15.02 2.00
C ARG A 32 -5.13 -15.57 1.89
N LEU A 33 -4.54 -15.90 3.03
CA LEU A 33 -3.38 -16.79 3.09
C LEU A 33 -3.87 -18.22 2.92
N GLU A 34 -3.47 -18.87 1.85
CA GLU A 34 -3.80 -20.27 1.58
C GLU A 34 -2.78 -21.22 2.21
N GLY A 35 -1.55 -20.74 2.38
CA GLY A 35 -0.50 -21.47 3.09
C GLY A 35 0.89 -21.07 2.65
N VAL A 36 1.82 -21.98 2.90
CA VAL A 36 3.22 -21.85 2.53
C VAL A 36 3.62 -23.12 1.79
N ALA A 37 4.36 -22.98 0.69
CA ALA A 37 4.86 -24.10 -0.10
C ALA A 37 6.36 -23.96 -0.36
N VAL A 38 6.95 -25.01 -0.92
CA VAL A 38 8.32 -24.98 -1.45
C VAL A 38 8.25 -25.14 -2.96
N GLU A 39 8.73 -24.14 -3.69
CA GLU A 39 8.83 -24.16 -5.14
C GLU A 39 10.27 -23.87 -5.55
N ARG A 40 10.88 -24.75 -6.37
CA ARG A 40 12.27 -24.63 -6.84
C ARG A 40 13.26 -24.33 -5.68
N GLU A 41 13.14 -25.09 -4.60
CA GLU A 41 13.95 -24.98 -3.38
C GLU A 41 13.79 -23.66 -2.61
N ARG A 42 12.76 -22.86 -2.92
CA ARG A 42 12.43 -21.62 -2.21
C ARG A 42 11.10 -21.73 -1.51
N LEU A 43 11.02 -21.16 -0.31
CA LEU A 43 9.77 -21.02 0.41
C LEU A 43 8.94 -19.92 -0.24
N VAL A 44 7.68 -20.22 -0.56
CA VAL A 44 6.73 -19.29 -1.20
C VAL A 44 5.48 -19.17 -0.35
N ILE A 45 4.94 -17.95 -0.29
CA ILE A 45 3.65 -17.66 0.35
C ILE A 45 2.58 -17.79 -0.73
N LEU A 46 1.54 -18.58 -0.45
CA LEU A 46 0.41 -18.76 -1.35
C LEU A 46 -0.76 -17.92 -0.85
N THR A 47 -1.26 -17.02 -1.70
CA THR A 47 -2.42 -16.19 -1.41
C THR A 47 -3.48 -16.35 -2.49
N SER A 48 -4.73 -16.09 -2.11
CA SER A 48 -5.84 -15.92 -3.06
C SER A 48 -6.47 -14.55 -2.85
N GLN A 49 -7.02 -13.99 -3.92
CA GLN A 49 -7.69 -12.69 -3.93
C GLN A 49 -8.84 -12.69 -4.93
N PRO A 50 -9.88 -11.86 -4.72
CA PRO A 50 -10.91 -11.66 -5.74
C PRO A 50 -10.29 -11.17 -7.04
N ASN A 51 -10.80 -11.66 -8.16
CA ASN A 51 -10.44 -11.08 -9.45
C ASN A 51 -11.18 -9.76 -9.62
N LEU A 52 -10.45 -8.66 -9.73
CA LEU A 52 -11.02 -7.35 -10.02
C LEU A 52 -11.09 -7.14 -11.53
N THR A 53 -12.26 -6.72 -12.02
CA THR A 53 -12.47 -6.37 -13.43
C THR A 53 -12.78 -4.89 -13.50
N GLY A 54 -12.08 -4.18 -14.39
CA GLY A 54 -12.21 -2.74 -14.54
C GLY A 54 -10.98 -2.15 -15.23
N ASP A 55 -10.98 -0.83 -15.37
CA ASP A 55 -9.89 -0.09 -15.98
C ASP A 55 -9.00 0.57 -14.91
N GLU A 56 -7.82 1.03 -15.33
CA GLU A 56 -6.96 1.88 -14.50
C GLU A 56 -7.72 3.13 -14.05
N ALA A 57 -7.77 3.38 -12.74
CA ALA A 57 -8.41 4.58 -12.20
C ALA A 57 -7.62 5.84 -12.57
N THR A 58 -8.27 7.00 -12.68
CA THR A 58 -7.53 8.25 -12.92
C THR A 58 -6.76 8.68 -11.67
N GLY A 59 -5.76 9.55 -11.83
CA GLY A 59 -5.07 10.15 -10.67
C GLY A 59 -6.01 10.92 -9.74
N GLN A 60 -7.08 11.52 -10.28
CA GLN A 60 -8.11 12.19 -9.47
C GLN A 60 -8.99 11.19 -8.70
N ASP A 61 -9.35 10.06 -9.33
CA ASP A 61 -10.08 8.97 -8.66
C ASP A 61 -9.25 8.44 -7.48
N MET A 62 -7.97 8.14 -7.70
CA MET A 62 -7.02 7.70 -6.68
C MET A 62 -6.93 8.69 -5.51
N LEU A 63 -6.67 9.97 -5.80
CA LEU A 63 -6.55 11.01 -4.76
C LEU A 63 -7.85 11.17 -3.96
N THR A 64 -8.99 11.12 -4.65
CA THR A 64 -10.32 11.20 -4.03
C THR A 64 -10.55 10.01 -3.12
N PHE A 65 -10.22 8.79 -3.57
CA PHE A 65 -10.35 7.57 -2.79
C PHE A 65 -9.48 7.62 -1.52
N MET A 66 -8.19 7.90 -1.65
CA MET A 66 -7.26 7.97 -0.52
C MET A 66 -7.71 9.01 0.51
N ARG A 67 -8.15 10.20 0.07
CA ARG A 67 -8.69 11.23 0.97
C ARG A 67 -9.96 10.80 1.70
N LYS A 68 -10.87 10.08 1.06
CA LYS A 68 -12.07 9.55 1.72
C LYS A 68 -11.71 8.64 2.89
N LEU A 69 -10.60 7.91 2.77
CA LEU A 69 -10.04 7.05 3.82
C LEU A 69 -9.10 7.77 4.80
N ARG A 70 -9.06 9.11 4.75
CA ARG A 70 -8.25 9.99 5.62
C ARG A 70 -6.74 9.92 5.39
N PHE A 71 -6.30 9.34 4.28
CA PHE A 71 -4.92 9.44 3.85
C PHE A 71 -4.64 10.84 3.29
N GLN A 72 -3.54 11.43 3.75
CA GLN A 72 -2.98 12.68 3.26
C GLN A 72 -1.74 12.40 2.41
N PRO A 73 -1.56 13.06 1.26
CA PRO A 73 -0.36 12.89 0.47
C PRO A 73 0.85 13.44 1.23
N LEU A 74 1.96 12.71 1.17
CA LEU A 74 3.25 13.15 1.69
C LEU A 74 4.00 13.93 0.60
N THR A 75 4.51 15.09 0.95
CA THR A 75 5.33 15.91 0.06
C THR A 75 6.79 15.57 0.22
N GLY A 76 7.54 15.46 -0.89
CA GLY A 76 8.98 15.22 -0.86
C GLY A 76 9.40 13.77 -0.62
N LEU A 77 8.45 12.85 -0.48
CA LEU A 77 8.70 11.41 -0.40
C LEU A 77 7.90 10.67 -1.47
N SER A 78 8.60 10.05 -2.41
CA SER A 78 8.05 9.19 -3.45
C SER A 78 8.80 7.87 -3.40
N LEU A 79 8.10 6.80 -3.04
CA LEU A 79 8.63 5.44 -2.98
C LEU A 79 7.78 4.53 -3.86
N GLY A 80 8.46 3.63 -4.58
CA GLY A 80 7.86 2.72 -5.53
C GLY A 80 8.33 3.05 -6.94
N ARG A 81 7.44 2.95 -7.92
CA ARG A 81 7.78 3.33 -9.29
C ARG A 81 7.97 4.85 -9.44
N PRO A 82 8.69 5.32 -10.47
CA PRO A 82 8.83 6.74 -10.74
C PRO A 82 7.48 7.46 -10.85
N GLY A 83 7.32 8.52 -10.06
CA GLY A 83 6.10 9.35 -10.02
C GLY A 83 4.97 8.79 -9.14
N ALA A 84 5.17 7.66 -8.46
CA ALA A 84 4.22 7.20 -7.45
C ALA A 84 4.15 8.17 -6.26
N LEU A 85 2.96 8.30 -5.69
CA LEU A 85 2.74 9.10 -4.50
C LEU A 85 2.91 8.23 -3.24
N SER A 86 3.23 8.91 -2.16
CA SER A 86 3.21 8.35 -0.81
C SER A 86 2.12 9.04 -0.01
N PHE A 87 1.46 8.31 0.87
CA PHE A 87 0.40 8.82 1.71
C PHE A 87 0.60 8.41 3.16
N TYR A 88 0.07 9.22 4.07
CA TYR A 88 0.06 8.94 5.50
C TYR A 88 -1.32 9.17 6.10
N ARG A 89 -1.69 8.30 7.04
CA ARG A 89 -2.92 8.39 7.81
C ARG A 89 -2.59 8.30 9.30
N ASP A 90 -2.77 9.43 9.99
CA ASP A 90 -2.55 9.60 11.43
C ASP A 90 -3.57 8.85 12.30
N LEU A 91 -4.72 8.48 11.75
CA LEU A 91 -5.79 7.79 12.50
C LEU A 91 -5.32 6.48 13.16
N ASP A 92 -4.46 5.74 12.48
CA ASP A 92 -3.92 4.45 12.93
C ASP A 92 -2.46 4.25 12.51
N GLU A 93 -1.78 5.37 12.23
CA GLU A 93 -0.38 5.48 11.87
C GLU A 93 0.01 4.56 10.71
N VAL A 94 -0.78 4.57 9.63
CA VAL A 94 -0.51 3.78 8.42
C VAL A 94 0.03 4.68 7.32
N ALA A 95 1.12 4.24 6.70
CA ALA A 95 1.65 4.79 5.47
C ALA A 95 1.32 3.88 4.28
N ALA A 96 1.06 4.49 3.12
CA ALA A 96 0.85 3.80 1.85
C ALA A 96 1.80 4.36 0.79
N PHE A 97 2.60 3.49 0.19
CA PHE A 97 3.57 3.83 -0.85
C PHE A 97 3.26 3.11 -2.16
N ASP A 98 3.99 3.46 -3.21
CA ASP A 98 3.78 3.01 -4.59
C ASP A 98 2.36 3.28 -5.12
N ALA A 99 1.75 4.38 -4.66
CA ALA A 99 0.41 4.75 -5.08
C ALA A 99 0.46 5.49 -6.42
N HIS A 100 0.07 4.81 -7.49
CA HIS A 100 -0.11 5.37 -8.82
C HIS A 100 -1.40 4.84 -9.44
N PRO A 101 -1.99 5.54 -10.44
CA PRO A 101 -3.18 5.11 -11.17
C PRO A 101 -3.28 3.59 -11.45
N GLY A 102 -2.25 2.98 -12.06
CA GLY A 102 -2.22 1.52 -12.31
C GLY A 102 -2.34 0.58 -11.10
N ASN A 103 -2.16 1.06 -9.87
CA ASN A 103 -2.38 0.29 -8.63
C ASN A 103 -3.80 0.52 -8.07
N PHE A 104 -4.68 1.11 -8.87
CA PHE A 104 -6.09 1.33 -8.55
C PHE A 104 -6.94 0.88 -9.73
N VAL A 105 -7.87 -0.03 -9.47
CA VAL A 105 -8.86 -0.47 -10.44
C VAL A 105 -10.15 0.32 -10.22
N LYS A 106 -10.75 0.79 -11.30
CA LYS A 106 -12.10 1.35 -11.30
C LYS A 106 -13.03 0.40 -12.04
N ASP A 107 -14.02 -0.15 -11.33
CA ASP A 107 -15.00 -1.05 -11.93
C ASP A 107 -16.04 -0.29 -12.77
N ASP A 108 -16.88 -1.05 -13.49
CA ASP A 108 -17.93 -0.51 -14.36
C ASP A 108 -19.00 0.30 -13.60
N ASP A 109 -19.16 0.04 -12.29
CA ASP A 109 -20.06 0.78 -11.40
C ASP A 109 -19.41 2.07 -10.83
N GLY A 110 -18.13 2.29 -11.13
CA GLY A 110 -17.35 3.45 -10.72
C GLY A 110 -16.73 3.36 -9.33
N HIS A 111 -16.75 2.18 -8.69
CA HIS A 111 -16.01 1.94 -7.46
C HIS A 111 -14.52 1.86 -7.75
N VAL A 112 -13.73 2.47 -6.86
CA VAL A 112 -12.27 2.48 -6.96
C VAL A 112 -11.71 1.59 -5.87
N LEU A 113 -10.82 0.68 -6.23
CA LEU A 113 -10.18 -0.27 -5.31
C LEU A 113 -8.67 -0.25 -5.52
N PRO A 114 -7.87 -0.07 -4.45
CA PRO A 114 -6.42 -0.23 -4.51
C PRO A 114 -6.05 -1.71 -4.58
N ILE A 115 -4.96 -2.04 -5.26
CA ILE A 115 -4.45 -3.41 -5.37
C ILE A 115 -3.05 -3.55 -4.74
N ASP A 116 -2.00 -3.09 -5.40
CA ASP A 116 -0.62 -3.41 -5.04
C ASP A 116 0.06 -2.27 -4.27
N LEU A 117 -0.62 -1.72 -3.26
CA LEU A 117 -0.02 -0.69 -2.40
C LEU A 117 0.98 -1.30 -1.41
N ILE A 118 2.07 -0.57 -1.17
CA ILE A 118 3.01 -0.90 -0.08
C ILE A 118 2.47 -0.27 1.20
N LEU A 119 1.77 -1.05 2.02
CA LEU A 119 1.19 -0.60 3.28
C LEU A 119 2.10 -0.95 4.46
N VAL A 120 2.32 0.01 5.35
CA VAL A 120 3.18 -0.13 6.52
C VAL A 120 2.55 0.57 7.71
N ARG A 121 2.54 -0.08 8.88
CA ARG A 121 2.29 0.62 10.15
C ARG A 121 3.56 1.36 10.53
N ALA A 122 3.49 2.68 10.58
CA ALA A 122 4.62 3.51 10.96
C ALA A 122 4.92 3.33 12.43
N ASP A 123 6.14 2.87 12.71
CA ASP A 123 6.72 2.91 14.05
C ASP A 123 7.13 4.35 14.41
N GLU A 124 7.51 4.58 15.67
CA GLU A 124 7.84 5.93 16.15
C GLU A 124 8.93 6.64 15.31
N PRO A 125 10.00 5.97 14.85
CA PRO A 125 10.94 6.55 13.89
C PRO A 125 10.30 6.96 12.56
N LEU A 126 9.50 6.08 11.93
CA LEU A 126 8.86 6.39 10.65
C LEU A 126 7.84 7.52 10.82
N GLN A 127 7.05 7.53 11.90
CA GLN A 127 6.13 8.62 12.22
C GLN A 127 6.86 9.98 12.23
N LYS A 128 8.01 10.06 12.92
CA LYS A 128 8.83 11.29 12.97
C LYS A 128 9.36 11.70 11.59
N ALA A 129 9.72 10.74 10.75
CA ALA A 129 10.19 10.99 9.39
C ALA A 129 9.06 11.40 8.42
N LEU A 130 7.83 10.98 8.69
CA LEU A 130 6.65 11.27 7.86
C LEU A 130 5.89 12.52 8.29
N GLN A 131 6.19 13.09 9.46
CA GLN A 131 5.56 14.33 9.91
C GLN A 131 5.86 15.45 8.90
N PRO A 132 4.82 16.14 8.38
CA PRO A 132 5.05 17.27 7.52
C PRO A 132 5.82 18.33 8.29
N TYR A 133 6.93 18.81 7.73
CA TYR A 133 7.55 20.06 8.17
C TYR A 133 6.46 21.12 8.20
N SER A 134 6.06 21.52 9.40
CA SER A 134 5.03 22.52 9.65
C SER A 134 5.56 23.92 9.35
#